data_AF-A0A650CQK7-F1
#
_entry.id   AF-A0A650CQK7-F1
#
_cell.length_a   1.000
_cell.length_b   1.000
_cell.length_c   1.000
_cell.angle_alpha   90.00
_cell.angle_beta   90.00
_cell.angle_gamma   90.00
#
_symmetry.space_group_name_H-M   'P 1'
#
loop_
_entity.id
_entity.type
_entity.pdbx_description
1 polymer ?
#
loop_
_entity_poly.entity_id
_entity_poly.type
_entity_poly.pdbx_seq_one_letter_code
_entity_poly.pdbx_strand_id
1 'polypeptide(L)'
;MRLLLPLFTLTLVLLSSVTAASILVQYPKEAFIGSKISINFALIQQEINSTAFPFITPGTREISTSPLILEGIPIGGAFAVFHVQNFSNEITITFKGKVNTPIYWNPGIVVYGGNFNPHISDLRQNNFTSVLLTFTGNLVVHNDTGWIFLSTSLPKVGPQNGIWINTTYPFNYTVILSNVNGDIYVNCIFINGSKYVVNYQTYVPWNFSYIGVMTDNLDVVTICDFYASNVTVTLPHQPYVVYVNDKEYATGYTNSLGEGSVTLTVSSPSMIVNITFPSAHVFHVITISAQKDANIHAEYPILQYVVLGVSALLVVISSIIERRKR
;
A
#
# COMPACT_ATOMS: atom_id res chain seq x y z
N MET A 1 35.07 0.10 25.23
CA MET A 1 35.07 -0.04 23.76
C MET A 1 34.52 -1.38 23.29
N ARG A 2 34.82 -2.53 23.92
CA ARG A 2 34.35 -3.86 23.47
C ARG A 2 32.83 -4.11 23.62
N LEU A 3 32.15 -3.42 24.55
CA LEU A 3 30.69 -3.46 24.73
C LEU A 3 29.90 -2.51 23.80
N LEU A 4 30.55 -1.53 23.18
CA LEU A 4 29.90 -0.60 22.25
C LEU A 4 29.57 -1.28 20.93
N LEU A 5 30.45 -2.15 20.44
CA LEU A 5 30.25 -2.87 19.17
C LEU A 5 29.00 -3.80 19.19
N PRO A 6 28.77 -4.67 20.20
CA PRO A 6 27.58 -5.52 20.24
C PRO A 6 26.28 -4.71 20.46
N LEU A 7 26.35 -3.63 21.24
CA LEU A 7 25.21 -2.73 21.43
C LEU A 7 24.89 -1.97 20.13
N PHE A 8 25.92 -1.53 19.40
CA PHE A 8 25.80 -0.85 18.12
C PHE A 8 25.26 -1.78 17.03
N THR A 9 25.69 -3.05 16.99
CA THR A 9 25.12 -4.06 16.08
C THR A 9 23.68 -4.41 16.45
N LEU A 10 23.34 -4.49 17.74
CA LEU A 10 21.95 -4.73 18.18
C LEU A 10 21.06 -3.54 17.80
N THR A 11 21.53 -2.30 17.96
CA THR A 11 20.81 -1.13 17.48
C THR A 11 20.73 -1.06 15.96
N LEU A 12 21.77 -1.47 15.22
CA LEU A 12 21.71 -1.52 13.75
C LEU A 12 20.67 -2.54 13.26
N VAL A 13 20.57 -3.68 13.92
CA VAL A 13 19.55 -4.72 13.63
C VAL A 13 18.14 -4.26 14.03
N LEU A 14 18.00 -3.47 15.10
CA LEU A 14 16.74 -2.84 15.50
C LEU A 14 16.33 -1.66 14.59
N LEU A 15 17.30 -0.93 14.04
CA LEU A 15 17.11 0.20 13.11
C LEU A 15 16.92 -0.25 11.66
N SER A 16 17.35 -1.46 11.30
CA SER A 16 16.88 -2.13 10.09
C SER A 16 15.47 -2.69 10.32
N SER A 17 14.54 -1.83 10.73
CA SER A 17 13.13 -2.02 10.43
C SER A 17 12.96 -1.81 8.93
N VAL A 18 13.48 -2.78 8.16
CA VAL A 18 13.08 -3.01 6.78
C VAL A 18 11.56 -2.99 6.82
N THR A 19 10.95 -2.23 5.92
CA THR A 19 9.51 -2.24 5.68
C THR A 19 9.13 -3.66 5.23
N ALA A 20 9.01 -4.54 6.22
CA ALA A 20 8.93 -5.96 6.03
C ALA A 20 7.52 -6.24 5.54
N ALA A 21 7.43 -6.84 4.36
CA ALA A 21 6.18 -7.42 3.92
C ALA A 21 5.69 -8.37 5.02
N SER A 22 4.38 -8.44 5.20
CA SER A 22 3.75 -9.34 6.17
C SER A 22 2.58 -10.06 5.51
N ILE A 23 2.10 -11.14 6.13
CA ILE A 23 0.99 -11.91 5.58
C ILE A 23 -0.25 -11.59 6.41
N LEU A 24 -1.25 -10.99 5.77
CA LEU A 24 -2.59 -10.89 6.33
C LEU A 24 -3.31 -12.21 6.07
N VAL A 25 -3.95 -12.77 7.10
CA VAL A 25 -4.68 -14.04 6.98
C VAL A 25 -6.07 -13.92 7.60
N GLN A 26 -7.05 -14.53 6.95
CA GLN A 26 -8.41 -14.69 7.44
C GLN A 26 -8.82 -16.16 7.36
N TYR A 27 -9.29 -16.71 8.48
CA TYR A 27 -9.74 -18.09 8.63
C TYR A 27 -10.96 -18.14 9.59
N PRO A 28 -11.79 -19.21 9.54
CA PRO A 28 -12.86 -19.39 10.52
C PRO A 28 -12.30 -19.55 11.93
N LYS A 29 -13.06 -19.14 12.95
CA LYS A 29 -12.63 -19.23 14.35
C LYS A 29 -12.52 -20.67 14.86
N GLU A 30 -13.38 -21.54 14.35
CA GLU A 30 -13.51 -22.92 14.79
C GLU A 30 -13.60 -23.85 13.57
N ALA A 31 -13.06 -25.05 13.71
CA ALA A 31 -13.20 -26.09 12.71
C ALA A 31 -13.18 -27.47 13.35
N PHE A 32 -14.05 -28.35 12.88
CA PHE A 32 -14.18 -29.72 13.36
C PHE A 32 -13.55 -30.70 12.37
N ILE A 33 -13.17 -31.88 12.85
CA ILE A 33 -12.69 -32.95 11.99
C ILE A 33 -13.75 -33.27 10.92
N GLY A 34 -13.32 -33.37 9.67
CA GLY A 34 -14.15 -33.58 8.49
C GLY A 34 -14.72 -32.30 7.87
N SER A 35 -14.63 -31.15 8.56
CA SER A 35 -15.09 -29.87 7.98
C SER A 35 -14.16 -29.38 6.88
N LYS A 36 -14.73 -28.72 5.87
CA LYS A 36 -13.99 -27.95 4.88
C LYS A 36 -13.90 -26.51 5.36
N ILE A 37 -12.68 -25.98 5.42
CA ILE A 37 -12.42 -24.59 5.77
C ILE A 37 -11.69 -23.89 4.63
N SER A 38 -11.95 -22.59 4.48
CA SER A 38 -11.23 -21.71 3.56
C SER A 38 -10.38 -20.75 4.36
N ILE A 39 -9.11 -20.62 3.94
CA ILE A 39 -8.15 -19.69 4.50
C ILE A 39 -7.80 -18.71 3.39
N ASN A 40 -8.12 -17.44 3.60
CA ASN A 40 -7.76 -16.36 2.69
C ASN A 40 -6.51 -15.67 3.22
N PHE A 41 -5.65 -15.22 2.34
CA PHE A 41 -4.40 -14.59 2.72
C PHE A 41 -3.93 -13.58 1.68
N ALA A 42 -3.16 -12.59 2.09
CA ALA A 42 -2.55 -11.60 1.19
C ALA A 42 -1.17 -11.23 1.69
N LEU A 43 -0.23 -11.02 0.76
CA LEU A 43 1.05 -10.39 1.09
C LEU A 43 0.87 -8.88 1.10
N ILE A 44 1.16 -8.25 2.23
CA ILE A 44 0.92 -6.83 2.46
C ILE A 44 2.20 -6.07 2.82
N GLN A 45 2.25 -4.79 2.47
CA GLN A 45 3.26 -3.81 2.92
C GLN A 45 2.57 -2.60 3.53
N GLN A 46 3.25 -1.90 4.45
CA GLN A 46 2.72 -0.71 5.14
C GLN A 46 3.03 0.62 4.43
N GLU A 47 3.61 0.53 3.24
CA GLU A 47 3.89 1.66 2.37
C GLU A 47 3.90 1.21 0.91
N ILE A 48 3.67 2.17 0.01
CA ILE A 48 3.97 2.05 -1.40
C ILE A 48 5.30 2.77 -1.62
N ASN A 49 6.27 2.10 -2.24
CA ASN A 49 7.51 2.72 -2.71
C ASN A 49 7.86 2.09 -4.07
N SER A 50 7.07 2.43 -5.09
CA SER A 50 7.12 1.76 -6.39
C SER A 50 6.44 2.58 -7.46
N THR A 51 6.98 2.52 -8.68
CA THR A 51 6.33 3.02 -9.90
C THR A 51 5.63 1.91 -10.69
N ALA A 52 5.68 0.65 -10.22
CA ALA A 52 5.03 -0.48 -10.88
C ALA A 52 3.56 -0.56 -10.44
N PHE A 53 2.72 0.35 -10.97
CA PHE A 53 1.28 0.38 -10.70
C PHE A 53 0.62 -0.92 -11.20
N PRO A 54 -0.05 -1.70 -10.33
CA PRO A 54 -0.71 -2.93 -10.76
C PRO A 54 -1.91 -2.71 -11.68
N PHE A 55 -2.55 -1.55 -11.54
CA PHE A 55 -3.69 -1.18 -12.35
C PHE A 55 -3.35 0.08 -13.15
N ILE A 56 -3.22 -0.10 -14.46
CA ILE A 56 -3.17 0.99 -15.43
C ILE A 56 -4.44 0.88 -16.25
N THR A 57 -5.26 1.92 -16.26
CA THR A 57 -6.57 1.91 -16.91
C THR A 57 -6.44 1.61 -18.40
N PRO A 58 -7.36 0.82 -18.99
CA PRO A 58 -7.50 0.78 -20.43
C PRO A 58 -7.73 2.18 -21.00
N GLY A 59 -6.88 2.59 -21.94
CA GLY A 59 -6.82 3.97 -22.41
C GLY A 59 -5.69 4.80 -21.81
N THR A 60 -4.74 4.17 -21.14
CA THR A 60 -3.42 4.76 -20.91
C THR A 60 -2.43 4.08 -21.83
N ARG A 61 -1.64 4.87 -22.55
CA ARG A 61 -0.52 4.37 -23.34
C ARG A 61 0.75 4.45 -22.50
N GLU A 62 1.36 3.30 -22.27
CA GLU A 62 2.70 3.24 -21.68
C GLU A 62 3.74 3.55 -22.77
N ILE A 63 4.46 4.65 -22.62
CA ILE A 63 5.51 5.10 -23.56
C ILE A 63 6.86 4.51 -23.15
N SER A 64 7.09 4.35 -21.84
CA SER A 64 8.35 3.87 -21.26
C SER A 64 8.09 3.23 -19.89
N THR A 65 8.87 2.22 -19.53
CA THR A 65 8.84 1.56 -18.20
C THR A 65 9.89 2.10 -17.23
N SER A 66 10.93 2.79 -17.71
CA SER A 66 12.01 3.32 -16.86
C SER A 66 12.63 4.62 -17.42
N PRO A 67 12.27 5.80 -16.87
CA PRO A 67 11.17 6.02 -15.92
C PRO A 67 9.82 5.64 -16.55
N LEU A 68 8.81 5.39 -15.72
CA LEU A 68 7.45 5.11 -16.20
C LEU A 68 6.89 6.37 -16.86
N ILE A 69 6.49 6.29 -18.13
CA ILE A 69 5.87 7.41 -18.85
C ILE A 69 4.50 6.95 -19.34
N LEU A 70 3.47 7.65 -18.89
CA LEU A 70 2.08 7.38 -19.23
C LEU A 70 1.51 8.54 -20.03
N GLU A 71 0.79 8.21 -21.09
CA GLU A 71 0.04 9.15 -21.93
C GLU A 71 -1.45 8.77 -21.90
N GLY A 72 -2.30 9.70 -21.48
CA GLY A 72 -3.75 9.51 -21.54
C GLY A 72 -4.25 9.52 -22.98
N ILE A 73 -5.18 8.63 -23.35
CA ILE A 73 -5.81 8.68 -24.69
C ILE A 73 -6.92 9.76 -24.74
N PRO A 74 -7.37 10.19 -25.94
CA PRO A 74 -8.36 11.26 -26.12
C PRO A 74 -9.81 10.89 -25.77
N ILE A 75 -10.02 10.29 -24.58
CA ILE A 75 -11.34 10.12 -23.95
C ILE A 75 -11.34 10.58 -22.47
N GLY A 76 -10.18 10.94 -21.90
CA GLY A 76 -10.03 11.37 -20.51
C GLY A 76 -10.20 10.23 -19.50
N GLY A 77 -9.98 10.55 -18.22
CA GLY A 77 -10.24 9.60 -17.13
C GLY A 77 -9.28 8.41 -17.07
N ALA A 78 -8.06 8.59 -17.59
CA ALA A 78 -6.98 7.63 -17.49
C ALA A 78 -6.23 7.77 -16.17
N PHE A 79 -5.85 6.65 -15.56
CA PHE A 79 -5.16 6.61 -14.28
C PHE A 79 -4.23 5.39 -14.16
N ALA A 80 -3.34 5.46 -13.17
CA ALA A 80 -2.55 4.34 -12.69
C ALA A 80 -2.62 4.29 -11.16
N VAL A 81 -3.04 3.16 -10.58
CA VAL A 81 -3.36 3.06 -9.15
C VAL A 81 -2.86 1.76 -8.51
N PHE A 82 -2.64 1.83 -7.20
CA PHE A 82 -2.45 0.70 -6.31
C PHE A 82 -3.75 0.42 -5.56
N HIS A 83 -4.06 -0.85 -5.34
CA HIS A 83 -5.10 -1.25 -4.38
C HIS A 83 -4.56 -1.15 -2.95
N VAL A 84 -5.29 -0.50 -2.07
CA VAL A 84 -4.90 -0.27 -0.68
C VAL A 84 -6.06 -0.60 0.26
N GLN A 85 -5.69 -1.01 1.46
CA GLN A 85 -6.56 -1.04 2.63
C GLN A 85 -6.15 0.12 3.54
N ASN A 86 -7.08 1.01 3.81
CA ASN A 86 -6.83 2.17 4.66
C ASN A 86 -7.30 1.89 6.09
N PHE A 87 -6.34 1.69 6.99
CA PHE A 87 -6.57 1.57 8.43
C PHE A 87 -6.09 2.80 9.21
N SER A 88 -5.45 3.76 8.54
CA SER A 88 -4.90 4.96 9.16
C SER A 88 -5.91 6.10 9.15
N ASN A 89 -5.79 7.02 10.10
CA ASN A 89 -6.51 8.30 10.08
C ASN A 89 -5.76 9.39 9.31
N GLU A 90 -4.54 9.12 8.84
CA GLU A 90 -3.76 10.04 8.04
C GLU A 90 -2.89 9.27 7.06
N ILE A 91 -2.85 9.71 5.80
CA ILE A 91 -1.97 9.18 4.78
C ILE A 91 -1.17 10.31 4.14
N THR A 92 0.05 10.00 3.73
CA THR A 92 0.91 10.91 2.97
C THR A 92 1.27 10.27 1.64
N ILE A 93 0.92 10.93 0.54
CA ILE A 93 1.18 10.46 -0.82
C ILE A 93 2.14 11.44 -1.49
N THR A 94 3.23 10.94 -2.07
CA THR A 94 4.24 11.72 -2.77
C THR A 94 4.43 11.20 -4.18
N PHE A 95 4.26 12.11 -5.14
CA PHE A 95 4.63 11.93 -6.52
C PHE A 95 5.93 12.69 -6.80
N LYS A 96 6.85 12.06 -7.53
CA LYS A 96 8.00 12.73 -8.12
C LYS A 96 8.07 12.44 -9.60
N GLY A 97 8.11 13.48 -10.41
CA GLY A 97 8.01 13.29 -11.84
C GLY A 97 7.87 14.57 -12.65
N LYS A 98 7.49 14.42 -13.91
CA LYS A 98 7.26 15.52 -14.85
C LYS A 98 5.86 15.43 -15.43
N VAL A 99 5.30 16.56 -15.79
CA VAL A 99 4.04 16.66 -16.52
C VAL A 99 4.18 17.56 -17.74
N ASN A 100 3.50 17.17 -18.81
CA ASN A 100 3.17 18.05 -19.93
C ASN A 100 1.65 17.99 -20.12
N THR A 101 0.97 19.03 -19.65
CA THR A 101 -0.50 19.06 -19.55
C THR A 101 -1.07 20.45 -19.86
N PRO A 102 -2.19 20.56 -20.56
CA PRO A 102 -3.01 21.76 -20.60
C PRO A 102 -3.63 22.10 -19.25
N ILE A 103 -3.82 23.39 -18.96
CA ILE A 103 -4.39 23.88 -17.69
C ILE A 103 -5.85 23.48 -17.43
N TYR A 104 -6.57 23.02 -18.46
CA TYR A 104 -7.97 22.59 -18.36
C TYR A 104 -8.10 21.07 -18.18
N TRP A 105 -6.98 20.33 -18.19
CA TRP A 105 -6.94 18.93 -17.77
C TRP A 105 -6.49 18.80 -16.32
N ASN A 106 -6.69 17.61 -15.77
CA ASN A 106 -6.60 17.38 -14.34
C ASN A 106 -5.70 16.21 -13.96
N PRO A 107 -4.46 16.08 -14.51
CA PRO A 107 -3.55 15.08 -14.00
C PRO A 107 -3.15 15.42 -12.57
N GLY A 108 -2.97 14.42 -11.71
CA GLY A 108 -2.76 14.66 -10.29
C GLY A 108 -2.68 13.41 -9.43
N ILE A 109 -2.51 13.62 -8.13
CA ILE A 109 -2.66 12.54 -7.14
C ILE A 109 -4.14 12.32 -6.89
N VAL A 110 -4.56 11.06 -6.97
CA VAL A 110 -5.96 10.67 -6.83
C VAL A 110 -6.12 9.53 -5.83
N VAL A 111 -7.23 9.59 -5.09
CA VAL A 111 -7.74 8.46 -4.30
C VAL A 111 -9.14 8.09 -4.79
N TYR A 112 -9.44 6.80 -4.90
CA TYR A 112 -10.75 6.30 -5.33
C TYR A 112 -11.35 5.35 -4.29
N GLY A 113 -12.65 5.50 -4.03
CA GLY A 113 -13.44 4.69 -3.12
C GLY A 113 -14.82 4.31 -3.68
N GLY A 114 -15.67 3.77 -2.82
CA GLY A 114 -16.98 3.25 -3.23
C GLY A 114 -16.85 2.03 -4.16
N ASN A 115 -17.65 1.97 -5.23
CA ASN A 115 -17.64 0.84 -6.17
C ASN A 115 -16.68 1.04 -7.35
N PHE A 116 -15.57 1.75 -7.13
CA PHE A 116 -14.60 2.02 -8.18
C PHE A 116 -14.05 0.73 -8.80
N ASN A 117 -14.10 0.64 -10.12
CA ASN A 117 -13.53 -0.44 -10.91
C ASN A 117 -12.24 0.04 -11.61
N PRO A 118 -11.06 -0.44 -11.21
CA PRO A 118 -9.79 0.00 -11.77
C PRO A 118 -9.55 -0.46 -13.22
N HIS A 119 -10.41 -1.35 -13.75
CA HIS A 119 -10.31 -1.87 -15.11
C HIS A 119 -11.07 -1.04 -16.16
N ILE A 120 -11.70 0.06 -15.76
CA ILE A 120 -12.49 0.93 -16.64
C ILE A 120 -12.09 2.39 -16.38
N SER A 121 -12.11 3.24 -17.41
CA SER A 121 -11.93 4.69 -17.26
C SER A 121 -12.89 5.28 -16.24
N ASP A 122 -12.44 6.25 -15.45
CA ASP A 122 -13.26 6.88 -14.42
C ASP A 122 -14.40 7.73 -15.02
N LEU A 123 -14.28 8.15 -16.29
CA LEU A 123 -15.36 8.81 -17.06
C LEU A 123 -16.38 7.82 -17.63
N ARG A 124 -16.13 6.51 -17.55
CA ARG A 124 -17.00 5.44 -18.06
C ARG A 124 -17.66 4.61 -16.97
N GLN A 125 -17.53 5.04 -15.72
CA GLN A 125 -18.16 4.40 -14.58
C GLN A 125 -18.84 5.46 -13.72
N ASN A 126 -19.91 5.06 -13.05
CA ASN A 126 -20.63 5.87 -12.07
C ASN A 126 -20.55 5.16 -10.71
N ASN A 127 -21.03 5.81 -9.64
CA ASN A 127 -21.13 5.22 -8.29
C ASN A 127 -19.79 4.92 -7.62
N PHE A 128 -18.80 5.78 -7.85
CA PHE A 128 -17.55 5.80 -7.10
C PHE A 128 -17.33 7.17 -6.47
N THR A 129 -16.49 7.21 -5.45
CA THR A 129 -16.07 8.46 -4.83
C THR A 129 -14.60 8.71 -5.12
N SER A 130 -14.21 9.98 -5.24
CA SER A 130 -12.81 10.32 -5.49
C SER A 130 -12.45 11.67 -4.91
N VAL A 131 -11.19 11.81 -4.52
CA VAL A 131 -10.55 13.10 -4.28
C VAL A 131 -9.30 13.17 -5.16
N LEU A 132 -9.21 14.22 -5.97
CA LEU A 132 -8.14 14.48 -6.92
C LEU A 132 -7.51 15.83 -6.61
N LEU A 133 -6.20 15.84 -6.38
CA LEU A 133 -5.40 17.05 -6.29
C LEU A 133 -4.53 17.16 -7.53
N THR A 134 -4.85 18.15 -8.37
CA THR A 134 -4.26 18.27 -9.69
C THR A 134 -2.93 19.01 -9.66
N PHE A 135 -2.04 18.63 -10.57
CA PHE A 135 -0.82 19.36 -10.86
C PHE A 135 -1.10 20.76 -11.46
N THR A 136 -2.30 20.94 -12.00
CA THR A 136 -2.83 22.20 -12.57
C THR A 136 -3.41 23.16 -11.52
N GLY A 137 -3.45 22.77 -10.24
CA GLY A 137 -3.85 23.65 -9.13
C GLY A 137 -5.33 23.56 -8.74
N ASN A 138 -5.95 22.40 -8.93
CA ASN A 138 -7.35 22.16 -8.59
C ASN A 138 -7.50 21.11 -7.48
N LEU A 139 -8.53 21.28 -6.64
CA LEU A 139 -9.09 20.22 -5.81
C LEU A 139 -10.43 19.83 -6.43
N VAL A 140 -10.50 18.59 -6.91
CA VAL A 140 -11.68 18.04 -7.58
C VAL A 140 -12.13 16.81 -6.82
N VAL A 141 -13.43 16.58 -6.74
CA VAL A 141 -13.99 15.38 -6.14
C VAL A 141 -15.01 14.74 -7.06
N HIS A 142 -15.21 13.45 -6.90
CA HIS A 142 -16.25 12.69 -7.60
C HIS A 142 -17.22 12.09 -6.59
N ASN A 143 -18.50 12.12 -6.91
CA ASN A 143 -19.57 11.40 -6.21
C ASN A 143 -20.65 10.95 -7.20
N ASP A 144 -21.83 10.56 -6.71
CA ASP A 144 -22.96 10.10 -7.53
C ASP A 144 -23.46 11.13 -8.57
N THR A 145 -23.09 12.41 -8.44
CA THR A 145 -23.45 13.49 -9.36
C THR A 145 -22.36 13.82 -10.39
N GLY A 146 -21.19 13.19 -10.28
CA GLY A 146 -20.04 13.40 -11.19
C GLY A 146 -18.90 14.18 -10.55
N TRP A 147 -18.01 14.71 -11.41
CA TRP A 147 -16.85 15.51 -11.01
C TRP A 147 -17.23 16.95 -10.64
N ILE A 148 -16.78 17.41 -9.47
CA ILE A 148 -17.07 18.73 -8.91
C ILE A 148 -15.77 19.40 -8.48
N PHE A 149 -15.55 20.63 -8.94
CA PHE A 149 -14.43 21.46 -8.50
C PHE A 149 -14.74 22.10 -7.14
N LEU A 150 -13.93 21.81 -6.13
CA LEU A 150 -14.02 22.43 -4.81
C LEU A 150 -13.09 23.64 -4.69
N SER A 151 -11.96 23.61 -5.38
CA SER A 151 -11.02 24.73 -5.48
C SER A 151 -10.30 24.72 -6.82
N THR A 152 -10.04 25.90 -7.38
CA THR A 152 -9.30 26.12 -8.64
C THR A 152 -8.10 27.06 -8.46
N SER A 153 -7.71 27.31 -7.21
CA SER A 153 -6.68 28.28 -6.83
C SER A 153 -5.50 27.66 -6.07
N LEU A 154 -5.37 26.33 -6.09
CA LEU A 154 -4.22 25.68 -5.48
C LEU A 154 -2.93 25.98 -6.28
N PRO A 155 -1.77 25.98 -5.62
CA PRO A 155 -0.47 26.12 -6.28
C PRO A 155 -0.26 25.10 -7.41
N LYS A 156 0.22 25.60 -8.55
CA LYS A 156 0.59 24.80 -9.73
C LYS A 156 2.00 24.24 -9.59
N VAL A 157 2.27 23.10 -10.19
CA VAL A 157 3.60 22.42 -10.10
C VAL A 157 4.71 23.11 -10.90
N GLY A 158 4.35 23.98 -11.82
CA GLY A 158 5.29 24.66 -12.69
C GLY A 158 4.70 25.91 -13.34
N PRO A 159 5.54 26.69 -14.04
CA PRO A 159 5.09 27.87 -14.76
C PRO A 159 4.14 27.49 -15.89
N GLN A 160 3.13 28.33 -16.09
CA GLN A 160 2.20 28.23 -17.21
C GLN A 160 2.75 29.00 -18.40
N ASN A 161 2.83 28.36 -19.56
CA ASN A 161 3.14 28.99 -20.85
C ASN A 161 1.93 28.84 -21.78
N GLY A 162 1.19 29.93 -22.00
CA GLY A 162 -0.09 29.89 -22.70
C GLY A 162 -1.10 29.02 -21.95
N ILE A 163 -1.59 27.97 -22.60
CA ILE A 163 -2.53 27.00 -22.00
C ILE A 163 -1.83 25.78 -21.39
N TRP A 164 -0.49 25.73 -21.40
CA TRP A 164 0.27 24.53 -21.01
C TRP A 164 1.05 24.72 -19.72
N ILE A 165 1.13 23.65 -18.93
CA ILE A 165 2.13 23.46 -17.88
C ILE A 165 3.08 22.37 -18.38
N ASN A 166 4.34 22.74 -18.54
CA ASN A 166 5.39 21.83 -18.96
C ASN A 166 6.56 21.92 -17.97
N THR A 167 6.77 20.86 -17.21
CA THR A 167 7.89 20.78 -16.27
C THR A 167 9.06 20.05 -16.94
N THR A 168 10.13 20.79 -17.25
CA THR A 168 11.35 20.22 -17.83
C THR A 168 12.16 19.40 -16.84
N TYR A 169 12.14 19.80 -15.56
CA TYR A 169 12.78 19.09 -14.45
C TYR A 169 11.74 18.39 -13.58
N PRO A 170 12.06 17.21 -13.00
CA PRO A 170 11.16 16.55 -12.08
C PRO A 170 10.81 17.43 -10.87
N PHE A 171 9.53 17.50 -10.52
CA PHE A 171 9.04 18.14 -9.31
C PHE A 171 8.61 17.08 -8.29
N ASN A 172 8.63 17.45 -7.01
CA ASN A 172 8.01 16.68 -5.93
C ASN A 172 6.65 17.30 -5.58
N TYR A 173 5.61 16.48 -5.56
CA TYR A 173 4.25 16.87 -5.16
C TYR A 173 3.77 15.90 -4.08
N THR A 174 3.63 16.39 -2.85
CA THR A 174 3.17 15.59 -1.71
C THR A 174 1.83 16.10 -1.23
N VAL A 175 0.91 15.20 -0.92
CA VAL A 175 -0.40 15.49 -0.35
C VAL A 175 -0.52 14.76 0.99
N ILE A 176 -1.02 15.47 2.00
CA ILE A 176 -1.40 14.88 3.29
C ILE A 176 -2.92 14.91 3.40
N LEU A 177 -3.53 13.73 3.55
CA LEU A 177 -4.96 13.55 3.73
C LEU A 177 -5.22 12.96 5.12
N SER A 178 -6.31 13.35 5.77
CA SER A 178 -6.72 12.78 7.05
C SER A 178 -8.20 12.50 7.14
N ASN A 179 -8.58 11.59 8.04
CA ASN A 179 -9.95 11.30 8.40
C ASN A 179 -10.45 12.36 9.39
N VAL A 180 -11.44 13.15 8.99
CA VAL A 180 -12.13 14.08 9.90
C VAL A 180 -13.62 13.80 9.78
N ASN A 181 -14.23 13.35 10.87
CA ASN A 181 -15.65 13.00 10.95
C ASN A 181 -16.11 11.93 9.94
N GLY A 182 -15.20 11.06 9.49
CA GLY A 182 -15.52 10.03 8.50
C GLY A 182 -15.32 10.48 7.05
N ASP A 183 -14.93 11.74 6.81
CA ASP A 183 -14.67 12.28 5.48
C ASP A 183 -13.18 12.51 5.23
N ILE A 184 -12.81 12.57 3.95
CA ILE A 184 -11.47 12.96 3.49
C ILE A 184 -11.28 14.45 3.72
N TYR A 185 -10.29 14.76 4.55
CA TYR A 185 -9.81 16.11 4.80
C TYR A 185 -8.47 16.33 4.11
N VAL A 186 -8.36 17.41 3.35
CA VAL A 186 -7.11 17.80 2.68
C VAL A 186 -6.35 18.78 3.59
N ASN A 187 -5.30 18.29 4.25
CA ASN A 187 -4.51 19.10 5.18
C ASN A 187 -3.67 20.15 4.44
N CYS A 188 -2.68 19.67 3.69
CA CYS A 188 -1.73 20.50 2.98
C CYS A 188 -1.11 19.75 1.81
N ILE A 189 -0.55 20.53 0.90
CA ILE A 189 0.31 20.04 -0.18
C ILE A 189 1.73 20.57 -0.01
N PHE A 190 2.72 19.82 -0.46
CA PHE A 190 4.09 20.29 -0.61
C PHE A 190 4.48 20.23 -2.08
N ILE A 191 5.04 21.33 -2.60
CA ILE A 191 5.62 21.37 -3.94
C ILE A 191 7.08 21.72 -3.79
N ASN A 192 7.97 20.80 -4.20
CA ASN A 192 9.42 20.95 -4.07
C ASN A 192 9.85 21.35 -2.64
N GLY A 193 9.20 20.77 -1.62
CA GLY A 193 9.46 21.03 -0.20
C GLY A 193 8.76 22.27 0.38
N SER A 194 8.16 23.13 -0.44
CA SER A 194 7.39 24.28 0.05
C SER A 194 5.98 23.84 0.46
N LYS A 195 5.59 24.13 1.71
CA LYS A 195 4.27 23.77 2.27
C LYS A 195 3.20 24.80 1.88
N TYR A 196 2.05 24.31 1.44
CA TYR A 196 0.85 25.10 1.18
C TYR A 196 -0.32 24.49 1.93
N VAL A 197 -0.91 25.29 2.83
CA VAL A 197 -2.06 24.86 3.63
C VAL A 197 -3.32 24.90 2.77
N VAL A 198 -4.05 23.78 2.73
CA VAL A 198 -5.33 23.68 2.01
C VAL A 198 -6.48 23.75 3.01
N ASN A 199 -6.42 22.96 4.08
CA ASN A 199 -7.35 22.99 5.20
C ASN A 199 -8.82 22.90 4.77
N TYR A 200 -9.16 21.84 4.04
CA TYR A 200 -10.47 21.67 3.42
C TYR A 200 -11.08 20.29 3.73
N GLN A 201 -12.27 20.26 4.35
CA GLN A 201 -13.06 19.04 4.54
C GLN A 201 -13.89 18.78 3.29
N THR A 202 -13.66 17.65 2.62
CA THR A 202 -14.52 17.21 1.52
C THR A 202 -15.77 16.50 2.05
N TYR A 203 -16.73 16.19 1.19
CA TYR A 203 -17.87 15.31 1.50
C TYR A 203 -17.61 13.85 1.05
N VAL A 204 -16.37 13.54 0.66
CA VAL A 204 -16.00 12.20 0.21
C VAL A 204 -15.67 11.35 1.43
N PRO A 205 -16.30 10.19 1.64
CA PRO A 205 -16.01 9.37 2.81
C PRO A 205 -14.56 8.86 2.84
N TRP A 206 -14.02 8.69 4.04
CA TRP A 206 -12.72 8.08 4.33
C TRP A 206 -12.76 6.54 4.16
N ASN A 207 -13.16 6.08 2.98
CA ASN A 207 -13.31 4.66 2.64
C ASN A 207 -12.79 4.35 1.21
N PHE A 208 -11.66 4.96 0.85
CA PHE A 208 -11.00 4.69 -0.42
C PHE A 208 -10.23 3.36 -0.39
N SER A 209 -10.17 2.71 -1.55
CA SER A 209 -9.48 1.44 -1.77
C SER A 209 -8.38 1.53 -2.81
N TYR A 210 -8.21 2.70 -3.44
CA TYR A 210 -7.17 2.91 -4.45
C TYR A 210 -6.50 4.27 -4.28
N ILE A 211 -5.20 4.30 -4.54
CA ILE A 211 -4.39 5.52 -4.55
C ILE A 211 -3.48 5.47 -5.79
N GLY A 212 -3.30 6.60 -6.45
CA GLY A 212 -2.33 6.68 -7.54
C GLY A 212 -2.27 8.03 -8.21
N VAL A 213 -2.06 7.98 -9.53
CA VAL A 213 -1.90 9.15 -10.38
C VAL A 213 -2.95 9.11 -11.48
N MET A 214 -3.74 10.16 -11.57
CA MET A 214 -4.58 10.41 -12.73
C MET A 214 -3.72 11.07 -13.81
N THR A 215 -3.76 10.53 -15.02
CA THR A 215 -3.10 11.11 -16.20
C THR A 215 -4.10 11.84 -17.10
N ASP A 216 -5.40 11.67 -16.89
CA ASP A 216 -6.46 12.38 -17.62
C ASP A 216 -6.34 12.30 -19.16
N ASN A 217 -6.40 13.41 -19.90
CA ASN A 217 -6.66 13.42 -21.34
C ASN A 217 -5.48 13.99 -22.13
N LEU A 218 -4.80 13.16 -22.93
CA LEU A 218 -3.62 13.54 -23.72
C LEU A 218 -2.45 14.11 -22.89
N ASP A 219 -2.51 14.04 -21.56
CA ASP A 219 -1.42 14.47 -20.72
C ASP A 219 -0.33 13.41 -20.70
N VAL A 220 0.92 13.88 -20.71
CA VAL A 220 2.09 13.02 -20.56
C VAL A 220 2.62 13.19 -19.14
N VAL A 221 2.51 12.13 -18.36
CA VAL A 221 3.00 12.08 -16.98
C VAL A 221 4.20 11.13 -16.91
N THR A 222 5.37 11.67 -16.61
CA THR A 222 6.56 10.89 -16.27
C THR A 222 6.60 10.66 -14.77
N ILE A 223 6.55 9.40 -14.33
CA ILE A 223 6.59 9.00 -12.93
C ILE A 223 8.01 8.49 -12.64
N CYS A 224 8.79 9.29 -11.90
CA CYS A 224 10.14 8.90 -11.50
C CYS A 224 10.10 8.11 -10.19
N ASP A 225 9.34 8.59 -9.20
CA ASP A 225 9.10 7.89 -7.93
C ASP A 225 7.65 8.11 -7.49
N PHE A 226 7.07 7.11 -6.82
CA PHE A 226 5.76 7.23 -6.18
C PHE A 226 5.80 6.56 -4.81
N TYR A 227 5.45 7.33 -3.79
CA TYR A 227 5.49 6.91 -2.40
C TYR A 227 4.15 7.16 -1.71
N ALA A 228 3.67 6.21 -0.92
CA ALA A 228 2.56 6.42 -0.01
C ALA A 228 2.84 5.76 1.33
N SER A 229 2.67 6.49 2.42
CA SER A 229 2.86 5.98 3.79
C SER A 229 1.55 5.92 4.56
N ASN A 230 1.55 5.13 5.64
CA ASN A 230 0.39 4.82 6.47
C ASN A 230 -0.75 4.15 5.69
N VAL A 231 -0.40 3.35 4.69
CA VAL A 231 -1.34 2.60 3.84
C VAL A 231 -0.97 1.12 3.87
N THR A 232 -1.95 0.22 3.83
CA THR A 232 -1.66 -1.20 3.65
C THR A 232 -1.88 -1.55 2.18
N VAL A 233 -0.82 -1.88 1.45
CA VAL A 233 -0.92 -2.29 0.05
C VAL A 233 -0.87 -3.81 -0.06
N THR A 234 -1.77 -4.41 -0.84
CA THR A 234 -1.71 -5.83 -1.19
C THR A 234 -0.86 -6.03 -2.44
N LEU A 235 0.01 -7.04 -2.45
CA LEU A 235 0.92 -7.30 -3.55
C LEU A 235 0.32 -8.33 -4.53
N PRO A 236 0.03 -7.94 -5.79
CA PRO A 236 -0.56 -8.83 -6.79
C PRO A 236 0.46 -9.78 -7.40
N HIS A 237 -0.04 -10.90 -7.91
CA HIS A 237 0.71 -11.91 -8.64
C HIS A 237 1.95 -12.43 -7.91
N GLN A 238 1.86 -12.49 -6.58
CA GLN A 238 2.95 -12.99 -5.74
C GLN A 238 2.86 -14.51 -5.62
N PRO A 239 3.97 -15.23 -5.85
CA PRO A 239 4.00 -16.67 -5.68
C PRO A 239 3.85 -17.03 -4.20
N TYR A 240 3.02 -18.04 -3.92
CA TYR A 240 2.84 -18.59 -2.57
C TYR A 240 2.93 -20.11 -2.56
N VAL A 241 3.27 -20.65 -1.40
CA VAL A 241 3.24 -22.09 -1.09
C VAL A 241 2.53 -22.30 0.24
N VAL A 242 1.61 -23.25 0.27
CA VAL A 242 0.89 -23.66 1.49
C VAL A 242 1.34 -25.07 1.85
N TYR A 243 1.82 -25.24 3.08
CA TYR A 243 2.12 -26.52 3.69
C TYR A 243 1.06 -26.90 4.72
N VAL A 244 0.74 -28.18 4.78
CA VAL A 244 -0.11 -28.78 5.80
C VAL A 244 0.70 -29.89 6.48
N ASN A 245 0.94 -29.77 7.78
CA ASN A 245 1.78 -30.70 8.55
C ASN A 245 3.12 -30.98 7.84
N ASP A 246 3.83 -29.91 7.49
CA ASP A 246 5.13 -29.90 6.78
C ASP A 246 5.14 -30.51 5.38
N LYS A 247 3.98 -30.91 4.84
CA LYS A 247 3.84 -31.38 3.47
C LYS A 247 3.25 -30.30 2.59
N GLU A 248 3.84 -30.07 1.42
CA GLU A 248 3.28 -29.17 0.42
C GLU A 248 1.84 -29.60 0.08
N TYR A 249 0.91 -28.65 0.21
CA TYR A 249 -0.51 -28.86 -0.02
C TYR A 249 -0.97 -28.15 -1.29
N ALA A 250 -0.55 -26.89 -1.48
CA ALA A 250 -0.90 -26.10 -2.64
C ALA A 250 0.18 -25.06 -2.96
N THR A 251 0.30 -24.71 -4.23
CA THR A 251 1.13 -23.60 -4.72
C THR A 251 0.31 -22.76 -5.68
N GLY A 252 0.58 -21.45 -5.75
CA GLY A 252 -0.12 -20.59 -6.69
C GLY A 252 0.41 -19.17 -6.70
N TYR A 253 -0.38 -18.28 -7.29
CA TYR A 253 -0.13 -16.84 -7.32
C TYR A 253 -1.33 -16.09 -6.75
N THR A 254 -1.09 -14.98 -6.06
CA THR A 254 -2.17 -14.07 -5.69
C THR A 254 -2.86 -13.48 -6.93
N ASN A 255 -4.15 -13.15 -6.81
CA ASN A 255 -4.93 -12.54 -7.88
C ASN A 255 -4.48 -11.09 -8.16
N SER A 256 -5.19 -10.39 -9.05
CA SER A 256 -4.91 -8.99 -9.38
C SER A 256 -5.07 -8.03 -8.19
N LEU A 257 -5.82 -8.41 -7.16
CA LEU A 257 -5.99 -7.66 -5.91
C LEU A 257 -4.98 -8.06 -4.83
N GLY A 258 -4.06 -8.99 -5.12
CA GLY A 258 -3.09 -9.48 -4.14
C GLY A 258 -3.63 -10.50 -3.13
N GLU A 259 -4.78 -11.10 -3.42
CA GLU A 259 -5.44 -12.07 -2.56
C GLU A 259 -5.16 -13.51 -3.03
N GLY A 260 -4.91 -14.39 -2.08
CA GLY A 260 -4.83 -15.83 -2.23
C GLY A 260 -5.85 -16.54 -1.34
N SER A 261 -6.21 -17.75 -1.71
CA SER A 261 -7.13 -18.58 -0.92
C SER A 261 -6.78 -20.05 -1.08
N VAL A 262 -6.95 -20.82 0.00
CA VAL A 262 -6.84 -22.27 -0.01
C VAL A 262 -8.03 -22.87 0.74
N THR A 263 -8.63 -23.91 0.18
CA THR A 263 -9.66 -24.69 0.87
C THR A 263 -9.10 -26.05 1.22
N LEU A 264 -9.23 -26.44 2.49
CA LEU A 264 -8.71 -27.70 3.01
C LEU A 264 -9.75 -28.42 3.88
N THR A 265 -9.62 -29.73 3.98
CA THR A 265 -10.43 -30.56 4.87
C THR A 265 -9.64 -30.84 6.14
N VAL A 266 -10.22 -30.54 7.30
CA VAL A 266 -9.60 -30.83 8.60
C VAL A 266 -9.60 -32.35 8.83
N SER A 267 -8.44 -32.97 8.72
CA SER A 267 -8.31 -34.44 8.73
C SER A 267 -7.83 -35.01 10.07
N SER A 268 -7.41 -34.18 11.01
CA SER A 268 -6.83 -34.61 12.28
C SER A 268 -7.18 -33.66 13.43
N PRO A 269 -7.06 -34.10 14.71
CA PRO A 269 -7.35 -33.27 15.87
C PRO A 269 -6.44 -32.05 16.02
N SER A 270 -5.23 -32.09 15.44
CA SER A 270 -4.26 -31.00 15.43
C SER A 270 -3.62 -30.94 14.05
N MET A 271 -3.76 -29.79 13.38
CA MET A 271 -3.23 -29.57 12.05
C MET A 271 -2.52 -28.22 11.98
N ILE A 272 -1.33 -28.20 11.39
CA ILE A 272 -0.52 -26.99 11.21
C ILE A 272 -0.59 -26.61 9.73
N VAL A 273 -0.96 -25.36 9.46
CA VAL A 273 -0.97 -24.78 8.12
C VAL A 273 0.07 -23.67 8.07
N ASN A 274 1.02 -23.77 7.14
CA ASN A 274 2.03 -22.75 6.93
C ASN A 274 1.86 -22.13 5.54
N ILE A 275 1.61 -20.82 5.49
CA ILE A 275 1.50 -20.04 4.27
C ILE A 275 2.80 -19.28 4.08
N THR A 276 3.49 -19.51 2.98
CA THR A 276 4.79 -18.90 2.67
C THR A 276 4.71 -18.09 1.38
N PHE A 277 5.34 -16.92 1.37
CA PHE A 277 5.64 -16.13 0.17
C PHE A 277 7.15 -16.14 -0.06
N PRO A 278 7.66 -17.04 -0.92
CA PRO A 278 9.10 -17.21 -1.11
C PRO A 278 9.80 -15.95 -1.63
N SER A 279 9.13 -15.15 -2.48
CA SER A 279 9.68 -13.92 -3.05
C SER A 279 9.99 -12.85 -2.01
N ALA A 280 9.24 -12.84 -0.91
CA ALA A 280 9.40 -11.89 0.19
C ALA A 280 10.06 -12.51 1.43
N HIS A 281 10.41 -13.80 1.39
CA HIS A 281 10.98 -14.54 2.52
C HIS A 281 10.14 -14.45 3.82
N VAL A 282 8.81 -14.42 3.68
CA VAL A 282 7.88 -14.34 4.81
C VAL A 282 6.96 -15.56 4.85
N PHE A 283 6.58 -15.96 6.06
CA PHE A 283 5.68 -17.08 6.29
C PHE A 283 4.77 -16.81 7.49
N HIS A 284 3.65 -17.53 7.55
CA HIS A 284 2.64 -17.40 8.60
C HIS A 284 2.12 -18.79 8.98
N VAL A 285 2.13 -19.11 10.27
CA VAL A 285 1.75 -20.42 10.80
C VAL A 285 0.39 -20.33 11.49
N ILE A 286 -0.51 -21.22 11.12
CA ILE A 286 -1.86 -21.34 11.66
C ILE A 286 -2.00 -22.72 12.27
N THR A 287 -2.38 -22.79 13.54
CA THR A 287 -2.66 -24.03 14.25
C THR A 287 -4.16 -24.24 14.33
N ILE A 288 -4.63 -25.37 13.82
CA ILE A 288 -6.02 -25.82 13.87
C ILE A 288 -6.12 -26.91 14.93
N SER A 289 -6.80 -26.60 16.04
CA SER A 289 -7.26 -27.59 17.02
C SER A 289 -8.71 -27.94 16.72
N ALA A 290 -8.99 -29.21 16.46
CA ALA A 290 -10.32 -29.70 16.09
C ALA A 290 -10.95 -30.58 17.19
N GLN A 291 -10.49 -30.42 18.44
CA GLN A 291 -10.99 -31.12 19.62
C GLN A 291 -12.19 -30.39 20.27
N LYS A 292 -12.56 -30.78 21.51
CA LYS A 292 -13.74 -30.30 22.24
C LYS A 292 -13.78 -28.77 22.43
N ASP A 293 -12.62 -28.12 22.36
CA ASP A 293 -12.42 -26.67 22.33
C ASP A 293 -11.79 -26.27 20.98
N ALA A 294 -12.55 -26.49 19.90
CA ALA A 294 -12.08 -26.25 18.55
C ALA A 294 -11.64 -24.79 18.39
N ASN A 295 -10.42 -24.56 17.94
CA ASN A 295 -9.86 -23.22 17.84
C ASN A 295 -8.82 -23.18 16.72
N ILE A 296 -8.95 -22.18 15.85
CA ILE A 296 -7.93 -21.83 14.86
C ILE A 296 -7.26 -20.54 15.31
N HIS A 297 -5.94 -20.59 15.46
CA HIS A 297 -5.17 -19.43 15.87
C HIS A 297 -3.83 -19.36 15.12
N ALA A 298 -3.32 -18.15 14.95
CA ALA A 298 -1.98 -17.93 14.43
C ALA A 298 -0.95 -18.14 15.54
N GLU A 299 0.11 -18.86 15.23
CA GLU A 299 1.30 -18.92 16.07
C GLU A 299 2.36 -17.98 15.51
N TYR A 300 2.77 -17.01 16.32
CA TYR A 300 3.90 -16.16 15.96
C TYR A 300 5.20 -16.94 16.25
N PRO A 301 6.19 -16.94 15.35
CA PRO A 301 7.45 -17.61 15.61
C PRO A 301 8.17 -16.96 16.80
N ILE A 302 8.00 -17.58 17.97
CA ILE A 302 8.61 -17.19 19.25
C ILE A 302 10.15 -17.22 19.15
N LEU A 303 10.70 -17.97 18.19
CA LEU A 303 12.14 -18.16 18.02
C LEU A 303 12.91 -16.84 17.86
N GLN A 304 12.39 -15.88 17.10
CA GLN A 304 13.07 -14.58 16.92
C GLN A 304 13.11 -13.80 18.25
N TYR A 305 12.01 -13.81 19.01
CA TYR A 305 11.94 -13.18 20.33
C TYR A 305 12.80 -13.91 21.37
N VAL A 306 12.90 -15.23 21.29
CA VAL A 306 13.78 -16.03 22.17
C VAL A 306 15.24 -15.75 21.86
N VAL A 307 15.63 -15.68 20.59
CA VAL A 307 17.01 -15.35 20.20
C VAL A 307 17.36 -13.92 20.65
N LEU A 308 16.45 -12.96 20.49
CA LEU A 308 16.61 -11.60 21.03
C LEU A 308 16.72 -11.59 22.55
N GLY A 309 15.86 -12.33 23.26
CA GLY A 309 15.87 -12.45 24.71
C GLY A 309 17.16 -13.08 25.24
N VAL A 310 17.62 -14.18 24.62
CA VAL A 310 18.90 -14.83 24.94
C VAL A 310 20.07 -13.90 24.65
N SER A 311 20.05 -13.17 23.54
CA SER A 311 21.10 -12.22 23.18
C SER A 311 21.19 -11.08 24.19
N ALA A 312 20.05 -10.49 24.58
CA ALA A 312 19.99 -9.45 25.61
C ALA A 312 20.49 -9.97 26.97
N LEU A 313 20.09 -11.18 27.36
CA LEU A 313 20.54 -11.82 28.60
C LEU A 313 22.06 -12.03 28.62
N LEU A 314 22.64 -12.51 27.51
CA LEU A 314 24.10 -12.70 27.37
C LEU A 314 24.87 -11.37 27.48
N VAL A 315 24.32 -10.28 26.93
CA VAL A 315 24.91 -8.93 27.05
C VAL A 315 24.90 -8.46 28.51
N VAL A 316 23.81 -8.68 29.23
CA VAL A 316 23.71 -8.32 30.66
C VAL A 316 24.70 -9.12 31.51
N ILE A 317 24.76 -10.44 31.32
CA ILE A 317 25.69 -11.32 32.04
C ILE A 317 27.15 -10.90 31.78
N SER A 318 27.49 -10.66 30.52
CA SER A 318 28.83 -10.19 30.13
C SER A 318 29.19 -8.86 30.83
N SER A 319 28.24 -7.92 30.88
CA SER A 319 28.42 -6.62 31.54
C SER A 319 28.63 -6.73 33.05
N ILE A 320 27.95 -7.66 33.72
CA ILE A 320 28.11 -7.92 35.17
C ILE A 320 29.50 -8.53 35.45
N ILE A 321 29.94 -9.48 34.63
CA ILE A 321 31.25 -10.12 34.78
C ILE A 321 32.38 -9.10 34.57
N GLU A 322 32.27 -8.23 33.56
CA GLU A 322 33.28 -7.20 33.29
C GLU A 322 33.35 -6.16 34.42
N ARG A 323 32.21 -5.80 35.04
CA ARG A 323 32.19 -4.95 36.25
C ARG A 323 32.84 -5.58 37.47
N ARG A 324 32.76 -6.91 37.64
CA ARG A 324 33.40 -7.61 38.77
C ARG A 324 34.91 -7.82 38.61
N LYS A 325 35.45 -7.64 37.41
CA LYS A 325 36.89 -7.76 37.11
C LYS A 325 37.65 -6.43 37.21
N ARG A 326 36.95 -5.32 37.40
CA ARG A 326 37.52 -4.01 37.76
C ARG A 326 37.37 -3.77 39.25
#